data_AF-A0A974HIQ8-F1
#
_entry.id   AF-A0A974HIQ8-F1
#
_cell.length_a   1.000
_cell.length_b   1.000
_cell.length_c   1.000
_cell.angle_alpha   90.00
_cell.angle_beta   90.00
_cell.angle_gamma   90.00
#
_symmetry.space_group_name_H-M   'P 1'
#
loop_
_entity.id
_entity.type
_entity.pdbx_description
1 polymer ?
#
loop_
_entity_poly.entity_id
_entity_poly.type
_entity_poly.pdbx_seq_one_letter_code
_entity_poly.pdbx_strand_id
1 'polypeptide(L)'
;MGKTKKGTFPFLNCICCSLIMKGNTVNHPTKGTPIKLKDVSTCDTKYVVYVLKCPCGMACIGQTIRSVKVLIKEHRNNIRNFKTDTATDTPVSRHFYNQGHHLSQLRWLVLEKIIHPKRGGDMKNNAWTTRGILDSKNECNGPVGLTIEAYISFCN
;
A
#
# COMPACT_ATOMS: atom_id res chain seq x y z
N MET A 1 -9.12 4.35 31.09
CA MET A 1 -8.42 4.77 29.86
C MET A 1 -9.00 4.00 28.66
N GLY A 2 -9.58 4.68 27.68
CA GLY A 2 -10.22 4.04 26.53
C GLY A 2 -9.20 3.37 25.60
N LYS A 3 -9.51 2.17 25.07
CA LYS A 3 -8.64 1.45 24.13
C LYS A 3 -8.39 2.30 22.88
N THR A 4 -7.13 2.48 22.51
CA THR A 4 -6.74 3.24 21.31
C THR A 4 -7.29 2.56 20.06
N LYS A 5 -8.10 3.27 19.27
CA LYS A 5 -8.65 2.76 18.01
C LYS A 5 -7.51 2.45 17.05
N LYS A 6 -7.44 1.20 16.55
CA LYS A 6 -6.46 0.77 15.54
C LYS A 6 -6.89 1.21 14.15
N GLY A 7 -5.93 1.37 13.24
CA GLY A 7 -6.16 1.78 11.86
C GLY A 7 -5.24 2.90 11.40
N THR A 8 -5.54 3.41 10.21
CA THR A 8 -4.82 4.54 9.61
C THR A 8 -5.61 5.82 9.82
N PHE A 9 -4.96 6.83 10.40
CA PHE A 9 -5.59 8.08 10.77
C PHE A 9 -4.98 9.26 10.00
N PRO A 10 -5.82 10.25 9.65
CA PRO A 10 -5.34 11.47 9.02
C PRO A 10 -4.43 12.24 9.97
N PHE A 11 -3.39 12.86 9.41
CA PHE A 11 -2.57 13.86 10.09
C PHE A 11 -2.91 15.24 9.51
N LEU A 12 -2.90 16.28 10.36
CA LEU A 12 -3.45 17.60 10.01
C LEU A 12 -2.89 18.13 8.67
N ASN A 13 -3.78 18.64 7.81
CA ASN A 13 -3.47 19.31 6.54
C ASN A 13 -2.70 18.50 5.46
N CYS A 14 -2.61 17.18 5.59
CA CYS A 14 -1.97 16.35 4.56
C CYS A 14 -2.94 16.00 3.43
N ILE A 15 -2.62 16.41 2.19
CA ILE A 15 -3.45 16.14 1.00
C ILE A 15 -3.66 14.63 0.75
N CYS A 16 -2.72 13.78 1.15
CA CYS A 16 -2.83 12.32 1.03
C CYS A 16 -3.86 11.72 1.99
N CYS A 17 -4.13 12.39 3.11
CA CYS A 17 -5.03 11.88 4.13
C CYS A 17 -6.51 11.91 3.72
N SER A 18 -6.86 12.72 2.71
CA SER A 18 -8.19 12.72 2.11
C SER A 18 -8.57 11.37 1.47
N LEU A 19 -7.57 10.56 1.10
CA LEU A 19 -7.74 9.27 0.43
C LEU A 19 -7.67 8.08 1.41
N ILE A 20 -7.55 8.32 2.71
CA ILE A 20 -7.45 7.24 3.72
C ILE A 20 -8.78 6.48 3.80
N MET A 21 -8.69 5.15 3.78
CA MET A 21 -9.82 4.28 4.17
C MET A 21 -10.01 4.32 5.67
N LYS A 22 -11.21 4.71 6.11
CA LYS A 22 -11.58 4.72 7.52
C LYS A 22 -11.89 3.28 7.96
N GLY A 23 -11.42 2.90 9.15
CA GLY A 23 -11.74 1.62 9.77
C GLY A 23 -10.53 0.92 10.39
N ASN A 24 -10.81 -0.20 11.05
CA ASN A 24 -9.82 -1.08 11.68
C ASN A 24 -9.77 -2.46 11.02
N THR A 25 -10.50 -2.67 9.92
CA THR A 25 -10.63 -3.95 9.22
C THR A 25 -10.65 -3.73 7.72
N VAL A 26 -10.03 -4.64 6.97
CA VAL A 26 -9.92 -4.58 5.50
C VAL A 26 -10.10 -5.98 4.95
N ASN A 27 -10.96 -6.16 3.95
CA ASN A 27 -11.10 -7.47 3.32
C ASN A 27 -9.87 -7.83 2.49
N HIS A 28 -9.39 -9.05 2.65
CA HIS A 28 -8.36 -9.64 1.81
C HIS A 28 -8.81 -9.58 0.34
N PRO A 29 -7.99 -9.05 -0.58
CA PRO A 29 -8.39 -8.86 -1.98
C PRO A 29 -8.93 -10.14 -2.63
N THR A 30 -8.23 -11.27 -2.46
CA THR A 30 -8.60 -12.57 -3.08
C THR A 30 -9.56 -13.42 -2.25
N LYS A 31 -9.35 -13.51 -0.92
CA LYS A 31 -10.07 -14.43 -0.05
C LYS A 31 -11.36 -13.85 0.54
N GLY A 32 -11.55 -12.53 0.45
CA GLY A 32 -12.65 -11.82 1.11
C GLY A 32 -12.60 -11.82 2.64
N THR A 33 -11.62 -12.51 3.25
CA THR A 33 -11.52 -12.62 4.70
C THR A 33 -11.14 -11.29 5.34
N PRO A 34 -11.78 -10.89 6.47
CA PRO A 34 -11.49 -9.63 7.12
C PRO A 34 -10.13 -9.65 7.82
N ILE A 35 -9.23 -8.75 7.40
CA ILE A 35 -7.93 -8.51 8.02
C ILE A 35 -8.07 -7.38 9.03
N LYS A 36 -7.88 -7.69 10.32
CA LYS A 36 -7.89 -6.69 11.39
C LYS A 36 -6.55 -5.96 11.47
N LEU A 37 -6.60 -4.64 11.46
CA LEU A 37 -5.43 -3.77 11.60
C LEU A 37 -4.94 -3.81 13.05
N LYS A 38 -3.66 -4.12 13.24
CA LYS A 38 -3.05 -4.32 14.57
C LYS A 38 -2.51 -3.01 15.18
N ASP A 39 -2.16 -2.06 14.31
CA ASP A 39 -1.43 -0.86 14.68
C ASP A 39 -2.22 0.43 14.46
N VAL A 40 -1.82 1.47 15.19
CA VAL A 40 -2.19 2.85 14.88
C VAL A 40 -1.13 3.40 13.94
N SER A 41 -1.56 3.89 12.78
CA SER A 41 -0.70 4.42 11.73
C SER A 41 -1.22 5.77 11.24
N THR A 42 -0.32 6.56 10.67
CA THR A 42 -0.62 7.84 10.02
C THR A 42 0.14 7.90 8.70
N CYS A 43 -0.09 8.95 7.90
CA CYS A 43 0.65 9.15 6.66
C CYS A 43 2.17 9.33 6.87
N ASP A 44 2.63 9.65 8.08
CA ASP A 44 4.06 9.79 8.41
C ASP A 44 4.73 8.48 8.87
N THR A 45 3.96 7.41 9.03
CA THR A 45 4.51 6.11 9.44
C THR A 45 5.49 5.59 8.38
N LYS A 46 6.64 5.09 8.81
CA LYS A 46 7.67 4.45 7.99
C LYS A 46 7.70 2.94 8.24
N TYR A 47 8.36 2.18 7.37
CA TYR A 47 8.51 0.73 7.49
C TYR A 47 7.13 0.06 7.58
N VAL A 48 6.38 0.10 6.50
CA VAL A 48 5.01 -0.42 6.48
C VAL A 48 4.72 -1.28 5.26
N VAL A 49 3.76 -2.18 5.43
CA VAL A 49 2.99 -2.77 4.34
C VAL A 49 1.72 -1.94 4.19
N TYR A 50 1.43 -1.50 2.98
CA TYR A 50 0.27 -0.66 2.67
C TYR A 50 -0.53 -1.26 1.52
N VAL A 51 -1.78 -0.83 1.38
CA VAL A 51 -2.64 -1.21 0.26
C VAL A 51 -3.24 0.03 -0.38
N LEU A 52 -3.27 0.02 -1.70
CA LEU A 52 -4.03 0.92 -2.56
C LEU A 52 -5.28 0.19 -3.04
N LYS A 53 -6.44 0.81 -2.97
CA LYS A 53 -7.69 0.29 -3.52
C LYS A 53 -8.23 1.19 -4.61
N CYS A 54 -8.66 0.54 -5.68
CA CYS A 54 -9.35 1.11 -6.81
C CYS A 54 -10.87 1.06 -6.59
N PRO A 55 -11.66 2.02 -7.11
CA PRO A 55 -13.13 1.93 -7.08
C PRO A 55 -13.71 0.67 -7.74
N CYS A 56 -13.00 0.05 -8.70
CA CYS A 56 -13.43 -1.19 -9.36
C CYS A 56 -13.25 -2.46 -8.50
N GLY A 57 -12.82 -2.33 -7.25
CA GLY A 57 -12.62 -3.45 -6.33
C GLY A 57 -11.19 -4.00 -6.30
N MET A 58 -10.38 -3.71 -7.33
CA MET A 58 -8.98 -4.11 -7.38
C MET A 58 -8.13 -3.41 -6.32
N ALA A 59 -7.08 -4.09 -5.86
CA ALA A 59 -6.14 -3.56 -4.88
C ALA A 59 -4.69 -3.88 -5.24
N CYS A 60 -3.77 -2.99 -4.88
CA CYS A 60 -2.33 -3.21 -4.97
C CYS A 60 -1.72 -3.14 -3.57
N ILE A 61 -0.88 -4.10 -3.21
CA ILE A 61 -0.21 -4.14 -1.90
C ILE A 61 1.26 -3.82 -2.12
N GLY A 62 1.78 -2.83 -1.38
CA GLY A 62 3.16 -2.40 -1.47
C GLY A 62 3.84 -2.44 -0.11
N GLN A 63 5.17 -2.46 -0.13
CA GLN A 63 6.00 -2.31 1.08
C GLN A 63 6.90 -1.10 0.93
N THR A 64 7.07 -0.34 2.00
CA THR A 64 7.94 0.84 1.97
C THR A 64 8.69 1.04 3.28
N ILE A 65 9.97 1.39 3.17
CA ILE A 65 10.78 1.89 4.28
C ILE A 65 10.62 3.40 4.47
N ARG A 66 10.14 4.11 3.45
CA ARG A 66 9.90 5.56 3.48
C ARG A 66 8.56 5.84 4.15
N SER A 67 8.26 7.12 4.39
CA SER A 67 6.95 7.49 4.94
C SER A 67 5.86 7.28 3.90
N VAL A 68 4.71 6.76 4.33
CA VAL A 68 3.59 6.46 3.42
C VAL A 68 3.16 7.68 2.62
N LYS A 69 3.17 8.87 3.21
CA LYS A 69 2.79 10.11 2.54
C LYS A 69 3.60 10.37 1.28
N VAL A 70 4.88 9.99 1.28
CA VAL A 70 5.78 10.21 0.15
C VAL A 70 5.41 9.27 -1.00
N LEU A 71 5.19 7.99 -0.68
CA LEU A 71 4.76 6.97 -1.65
C LEU A 71 3.38 7.31 -2.23
N ILE A 72 2.44 7.74 -1.40
CA ILE A 72 1.12 8.16 -1.87
C ILE A 72 1.23 9.40 -2.77
N LYS A 73 2.13 10.36 -2.48
CA LYS A 73 2.35 11.49 -3.39
C LYS A 73 2.89 11.04 -4.74
N GLU A 74 3.82 10.09 -4.76
CA GLU A 74 4.39 9.53 -5.98
C GLU A 74 3.31 8.82 -6.81
N HIS A 75 2.53 7.92 -6.21
CA HIS A 75 1.40 7.28 -6.89
C HIS A 75 0.39 8.29 -7.43
N ARG A 76 0.08 9.34 -6.66
CA ARG A 76 -0.85 10.39 -7.10
C ARG A 76 -0.31 11.18 -8.29
N ASN A 77 0.99 11.47 -8.29
CA ASN A 77 1.65 12.14 -9.41
C ASN A 77 1.63 11.25 -10.67
N ASN A 78 1.92 9.96 -10.51
CA ASN A 78 1.96 9.00 -11.62
C ASN A 78 0.56 8.82 -12.24
N ILE A 79 -0.50 8.73 -11.44
CA ILE A 79 -1.88 8.67 -11.95
C ILE A 79 -2.26 9.98 -12.67
N ARG A 80 -1.91 11.14 -12.09
CA ARG A 80 -2.30 12.44 -12.65
C ARG A 80 -1.59 12.75 -13.98
N ASN A 81 -0.32 12.37 -14.08
CA ASN A 81 0.55 12.72 -15.20
C ASN A 81 0.92 11.48 -16.02
N PHE A 82 0.04 10.47 -16.05
CA PHE A 82 0.30 9.21 -16.72
C PHE A 82 0.69 9.42 -18.19
N LYS A 83 1.80 8.81 -18.59
CA LYS A 83 2.26 8.73 -19.98
C LYS A 83 2.96 7.39 -20.20
N THR A 84 2.53 6.66 -21.24
CA THR A 84 3.12 5.39 -21.65
C THR A 84 4.63 5.52 -21.89
N ASP A 85 5.39 4.48 -21.52
CA ASP A 85 6.85 4.41 -21.69
C ASP A 85 7.64 5.50 -20.95
N THR A 86 7.13 5.96 -19.81
CA THR A 86 7.81 6.92 -18.93
C THR A 86 7.91 6.41 -17.49
N ALA A 87 8.63 7.14 -16.63
CA ALA A 87 8.69 6.85 -15.20
C ALA A 87 7.32 6.92 -14.49
N THR A 88 6.31 7.56 -15.11
CA THR A 88 4.94 7.59 -14.60
C THR A 88 4.14 6.37 -14.98
N ASP A 89 4.62 5.54 -15.92
CA ASP A 89 3.96 4.32 -16.38
C ASP A 89 4.14 3.18 -15.36
N THR A 90 3.45 3.33 -14.24
CA THR A 90 3.36 2.31 -13.20
C THR A 90 2.11 1.46 -13.42
N PRO A 91 2.07 0.22 -12.91
CA PRO A 91 0.87 -0.60 -13.06
C PRO A 91 -0.41 0.06 -12.51
N VAL A 92 -0.30 0.79 -11.40
CA VAL A 92 -1.43 1.53 -10.79
C VAL A 92 -1.90 2.65 -11.70
N SER A 93 -0.99 3.49 -12.22
CA SER A 93 -1.36 4.62 -13.08
C SER A 93 -1.89 4.15 -14.44
N ARG A 94 -1.26 3.14 -15.04
CA ARG A 94 -1.73 2.47 -16.26
C ARG A 94 -3.13 1.90 -16.09
N HIS A 95 -3.40 1.24 -14.97
CA HIS A 95 -4.73 0.73 -14.66
C HIS A 95 -5.77 1.85 -14.56
N PHE A 96 -5.46 2.92 -13.82
CA PHE A 96 -6.36 4.07 -13.67
C PHE A 96 -6.67 4.72 -15.02
N TYR A 97 -5.66 4.86 -15.89
CA TYR A 97 -5.83 5.37 -17.24
C TYR A 97 -6.73 4.45 -18.09
N ASN A 98 -6.44 3.15 -18.14
CA ASN A 98 -7.18 2.19 -18.96
C ASN A 98 -8.65 2.04 -18.53
N GLN A 99 -8.94 2.16 -17.23
CA GLN A 99 -10.30 2.06 -16.69
C GLN A 99 -11.03 3.41 -16.59
N GLY A 100 -10.41 4.51 -17.03
CA GLY A 100 -11.00 5.85 -16.93
C GLY A 100 -11.27 6.28 -15.48
N HIS A 101 -10.51 5.78 -14.52
CA HIS A 101 -10.66 6.10 -13.10
C HIS A 101 -9.94 7.39 -12.74
N HIS A 102 -10.54 8.16 -11.83
CA HIS A 102 -9.99 9.42 -11.38
C HIS A 102 -9.20 9.26 -10.07
N LEU A 103 -8.15 10.08 -9.92
CA LEU A 103 -7.30 10.12 -8.72
C LEU A 103 -8.09 10.26 -7.40
N SER A 104 -9.20 11.00 -7.41
CA SER A 104 -10.04 11.21 -6.23
C SER A 104 -10.73 9.93 -5.74
N GLN A 105 -10.79 8.89 -6.57
CA GLN A 105 -11.40 7.59 -6.25
C GLN A 105 -10.38 6.64 -5.62
N LEU A 106 -9.08 6.91 -5.73
CA LEU A 106 -8.04 6.12 -5.07
C LEU A 106 -8.26 6.12 -3.56
N ARG A 107 -8.08 4.95 -2.95
CA ARG A 107 -8.13 4.79 -1.50
C ARG A 107 -6.88 4.08 -1.01
N TRP A 108 -6.42 4.36 0.21
CA TRP A 108 -5.27 3.68 0.78
C TRP A 108 -5.36 3.51 2.29
N LEU A 109 -4.58 2.56 2.82
CA LEU A 109 -4.36 2.37 4.26
C LEU A 109 -3.07 1.60 4.50
N VAL A 110 -2.63 1.58 5.76
CA VAL A 110 -1.53 0.73 6.25
C VAL A 110 -2.09 -0.56 6.81
N LEU A 111 -1.60 -1.69 6.32
CA LEU A 111 -1.96 -3.02 6.80
C LEU A 111 -1.20 -3.39 8.07
N GLU A 112 0.12 -3.19 8.05
CA GLU A 112 1.02 -3.62 9.12
C GLU A 112 2.29 -2.76 9.16
N LYS A 113 2.86 -2.55 10.36
CA LYS A 113 4.19 -1.99 10.52
C LYS A 113 5.23 -3.10 10.47
N ILE A 114 6.28 -2.91 9.68
CA ILE A 114 7.42 -3.80 9.56
C ILE A 114 8.32 -3.55 10.77
N ILE A 115 8.50 -4.57 11.62
CA ILE A 115 9.46 -4.52 12.71
C ILE A 115 10.83 -4.92 12.14
N HIS A 116 11.80 -4.01 12.19
CA HIS A 116 13.19 -4.34 11.87
C HIS A 116 13.83 -5.05 13.07
N PRO A 117 14.30 -6.31 12.95
CA PRO A 117 15.05 -6.94 14.02
C PRO A 117 16.38 -6.19 14.21
N LYS A 118 16.68 -5.83 15.47
CA LYS A 118 17.99 -5.28 15.85
C LYS A 118 19.00 -6.43 15.85
N ARG A 119 19.95 -6.44 14.89
CA ARG A 119 21.21 -7.22 14.80
C ARG A 119 21.22 -8.46 13.89
N GLY A 120 22.10 -8.42 12.89
CA GLY A 120 23.14 -9.43 12.65
C GLY A 120 22.71 -10.86 12.28
N GLY A 121 21.95 -11.04 11.21
CA GLY A 121 21.74 -12.34 10.57
C GLY A 121 21.29 -12.16 9.13
N ASP A 122 21.65 -13.10 8.24
CA ASP A 122 21.45 -13.01 6.79
C ASP A 122 20.07 -12.46 6.41
N MET A 123 20.10 -11.34 5.66
CA MET A 123 18.98 -10.46 5.32
C MET A 123 17.87 -11.13 4.49
N LYS A 124 18.05 -12.39 4.05
CA LYS A 124 17.15 -13.04 3.09
C LYS A 124 15.90 -13.68 3.70
N ASN A 125 15.82 -13.92 5.02
CA ASN A 125 14.76 -14.81 5.54
C ASN A 125 13.87 -14.28 6.68
N ASN A 126 14.10 -13.11 7.27
CA ASN A 126 13.56 -12.87 8.62
C ASN A 126 12.59 -11.67 8.75
N ALA A 127 12.13 -11.07 7.66
CA ALA A 127 11.11 -10.00 7.67
C ALA A 127 9.90 -10.32 6.76
N TRP A 128 9.62 -11.61 6.55
CA TRP A 128 8.51 -12.09 5.72
C TRP A 128 7.33 -12.59 6.55
N THR A 129 7.10 -12.09 7.77
CA THR A 129 5.89 -12.48 8.53
C THR A 129 4.64 -11.78 8.00
N THR A 130 4.44 -11.85 6.69
CA THR A 130 3.12 -11.75 6.11
C THR A 130 2.50 -13.14 6.18
N ARG A 131 2.04 -13.56 7.36
CA ARG A 131 1.37 -14.84 7.52
C ARG A 131 0.04 -14.79 6.73
N GLY A 132 0.08 -15.21 5.46
CA GLY A 132 -1.07 -15.42 4.58
C GLY A 132 -1.43 -14.37 3.52
N ILE A 133 -0.85 -13.16 3.52
CA ILE A 133 -1.19 -12.09 2.53
C ILE A 133 -0.20 -12.03 1.36
N LEU A 134 1.09 -12.35 1.56
CA LEU A 134 2.12 -12.36 0.50
C LEU A 134 2.46 -13.75 -0.04
N ASP A 135 1.77 -14.81 0.39
CA ASP A 135 2.05 -16.19 -0.06
C ASP A 135 1.68 -16.43 -1.54
N SER A 136 1.07 -15.46 -2.23
CA SER A 136 0.84 -15.48 -3.69
C SER A 136 2.03 -14.86 -4.46
N LYS A 137 3.24 -15.28 -4.11
CA LYS A 137 4.52 -14.69 -4.53
C LYS A 137 5.00 -15.20 -5.89
N ASN A 138 4.13 -15.23 -6.90
CA ASN A 138 4.55 -15.48 -8.28
C ASN A 138 4.14 -14.32 -9.19
N GLU A 139 5.19 -13.75 -9.79
CA GLU A 139 5.22 -12.94 -11.02
C GLU A 139 5.33 -11.41 -10.90
N CYS A 140 6.27 -10.92 -11.72
CA CYS A 140 6.57 -9.55 -12.10
C CYS A 140 7.60 -8.79 -11.24
N ASN A 141 8.88 -8.97 -11.63
CA ASN A 141 9.95 -8.01 -11.36
C ASN A 141 9.72 -6.76 -12.23
N GLY A 142 9.51 -5.60 -11.59
CA GLY A 142 9.71 -4.29 -12.22
C GLY A 142 10.94 -3.63 -11.60
N PRO A 143 11.74 -2.87 -12.36
CA PRO A 143 12.79 -2.05 -11.76
C PRO A 143 12.11 -0.89 -11.03
N VAL A 144 12.62 -0.49 -9.86
CA VAL A 144 12.82 0.90 -9.41
C VAL A 144 13.26 0.86 -7.94
N GLY A 145 14.23 1.71 -7.61
CA GLY A 145 14.94 1.74 -6.34
C GLY A 145 14.07 1.75 -5.08
N LEU A 146 14.58 1.02 -4.07
CA LEU A 146 14.22 1.07 -2.65
C LEU A 146 12.77 0.74 -2.25
N THR A 147 11.89 0.41 -3.19
CA THR A 147 10.50 0.02 -2.91
C THR A 147 10.20 -1.29 -3.62
N ILE A 148 10.10 -2.38 -2.86
CA ILE A 148 9.61 -3.66 -3.38
C ILE A 148 8.09 -3.54 -3.43
N GLU A 149 7.56 -3.00 -4.53
CA GLU A 149 6.16 -3.14 -4.89
C GLU A 149 5.94 -4.59 -5.33
N ALA A 150 5.68 -5.48 -4.36
CA ALA A 150 5.30 -6.85 -4.67
C ALA A 150 3.90 -6.81 -5.28
N TYR A 151 3.84 -6.99 -6.60
CA TYR A 151 2.60 -7.00 -7.37
C TYR A 151 1.70 -8.15 -6.92
N ILE A 152 0.85 -7.91 -5.93
CA ILE A 152 -0.25 -8.83 -5.65
C ILE A 152 -1.40 -8.40 -6.54
N SER A 153 -1.53 -9.16 -7.64
CA SER A 153 -2.68 -9.36 -8.51
C SER A 153 -3.79 -8.31 -8.33
N PHE A 154 -3.97 -7.49 -9.38
CA PHE A 154 -5.25 -6.89 -9.71
C PHE A 154 -6.29 -8.03 -9.82
N CYS A 155 -6.87 -8.45 -8.69
CA CYS A 155 -7.93 -9.45 -8.67
C CYS A 155 -9.19 -8.79 -9.24
N ASN A 156 -9.64 -9.27 -10.40
CA ASN A 156 -11.03 -9.17 -10.83
C ASN A 156 -11.94 -9.93 -9.85
#